data_AF-A0A1S9P8P2-F1
#
_entry.id   AF-A0A1S9P8P2-F1
#
_cell.length_a   1.000
_cell.length_b   1.000
_cell.length_c   1.000
_cell.angle_alpha   90.00
_cell.angle_beta   90.00
_cell.angle_gamma   90.00
#
_symmetry.space_group_name_H-M   'P 1'
#
loop_
_entity.id
_entity.type
_entity.pdbx_description
1 polymer ?
#
loop_
_entity_poly.entity_id
_entity_poly.type
_entity_poly.pdbx_seq_one_letter_code
_entity_poly.pdbx_strand_id
1 'polypeptide(L)'
;MKAIYLPILCLLLFSCGEGKKNQPTQDTTQASLTDTVDSANAVLADTAAADAEPTDPIVFIRQIVEDINTSPTEKKHFEFMCDEQMKVDYYYSDNRIVKISVDYGTVGDVYAKEDYYYSAEGKLIFMYEFTEGGPACEGCIKKHEYRSYIQNDKVIKYLKDKVEEKCRMCAFASGSKQYKLLSAKDVESVNAILCR
;
A
#
# COMPACT_ATOMS: atom_id res chain seq x y z
N MET A 1 8.09 17.17 51.41
CA MET A 1 7.60 15.90 51.98
C MET A 1 6.08 15.89 51.98
N LYS A 2 5.45 15.10 51.09
CA LYS A 2 4.31 14.20 51.34
C LYS A 2 3.73 13.78 49.99
N ALA A 3 4.01 12.52 49.66
CA ALA A 3 3.41 11.80 48.54
C ALA A 3 1.98 11.39 48.91
N ILE A 4 1.09 11.35 47.92
CA ILE A 4 -0.19 10.66 48.01
C ILE A 4 -0.27 9.73 46.79
N TYR A 5 -0.12 8.44 47.08
CA TYR A 5 -0.38 7.34 46.17
C TYR A 5 -1.88 7.04 46.19
N LEU A 6 -2.48 6.81 45.01
CA LEU A 6 -3.82 6.25 44.89
C LEU A 6 -3.75 5.03 43.96
N PRO A 7 -3.93 3.80 44.47
CA PRO A 7 -4.16 2.62 43.65
C PRO A 7 -5.64 2.23 43.68
N ILE A 8 -6.28 2.15 42.51
CA ILE A 8 -7.59 1.50 42.31
C ILE A 8 -7.40 0.69 41.01
N LEU A 9 -7.14 -0.62 41.06
CA LEU A 9 -7.96 -1.76 41.48
C LEU A 9 -9.12 -2.07 40.50
N CYS A 10 -8.92 -3.18 39.77
CA CYS A 10 -9.92 -4.14 39.27
C CYS A 10 -10.94 -3.71 38.19
N LEU A 11 -10.89 -4.37 37.01
CA LEU A 11 -11.68 -5.58 36.74
C LEU A 11 -11.39 -6.13 35.33
N LEU A 12 -10.85 -7.34 35.29
CA LEU A 12 -10.93 -8.27 34.17
C LEU A 12 -12.37 -8.80 34.10
N LEU A 13 -13.02 -8.78 32.93
CA LEU A 13 -13.95 -9.84 32.54
C LEU A 13 -13.91 -10.09 31.03
N PHE A 14 -13.68 -11.38 30.75
CA PHE A 14 -13.79 -12.09 29.48
C PHE A 14 -15.15 -11.92 28.81
N SER A 15 -15.17 -11.94 27.48
CA SER A 15 -16.26 -12.62 26.76
C SER A 15 -15.74 -13.23 25.46
N CYS A 16 -15.68 -14.57 25.44
CA CYS A 16 -15.59 -15.39 24.24
C CYS A 16 -16.99 -15.50 23.62
N GLY A 17 -17.09 -15.35 22.30
CA GLY A 17 -18.27 -15.68 21.53
C GLY A 17 -17.89 -16.42 20.25
N GLU A 18 -17.76 -17.74 20.33
CA GLU A 18 -17.82 -18.63 19.18
C GLU A 18 -19.27 -19.10 18.99
N GLY A 19 -19.86 -18.83 17.82
CA GLY A 19 -21.20 -19.28 17.46
C GLY A 19 -21.25 -19.58 15.97
N LYS A 20 -21.66 -20.81 15.66
CA LYS A 20 -21.38 -21.58 14.44
C LYS A 20 -22.17 -21.16 13.20
N LYS A 21 -21.55 -21.48 12.06
CA LYS A 21 -22.08 -21.68 10.71
C LYS A 21 -23.39 -22.48 10.70
N ASN A 22 -24.29 -22.14 9.78
CA ASN A 22 -25.08 -23.13 9.04
C ASN A 22 -25.41 -22.61 7.62
N GLN A 23 -25.13 -23.48 6.65
CA GLN A 23 -25.32 -23.37 5.21
C GLN A 23 -26.72 -23.94 4.84
N PRO A 24 -27.12 -24.01 3.56
CA PRO A 24 -28.45 -23.63 3.09
C PRO A 24 -29.36 -24.86 2.94
N THR A 25 -30.65 -24.63 2.70
CA THR A 25 -31.51 -25.69 2.16
C THR A 25 -32.28 -25.13 0.98
N GLN A 26 -32.09 -25.83 -0.14
CA GLN A 26 -32.76 -25.68 -1.41
C GLN A 26 -34.25 -25.94 -1.23
N ASP A 27 -35.08 -25.19 -1.96
CA ASP A 27 -36.39 -25.69 -2.31
C ASP A 27 -36.63 -25.50 -3.81
N THR A 28 -37.25 -26.53 -4.38
CA THR A 28 -37.42 -26.82 -5.80
C THR A 28 -38.84 -26.49 -6.19
N THR A 29 -39.06 -25.69 -7.24
CA THR A 29 -40.30 -25.74 -8.06
C THR A 29 -39.98 -25.12 -9.42
N GLN A 30 -39.70 -25.95 -10.44
CA GLN A 30 -40.62 -26.44 -11.48
C GLN A 30 -41.30 -25.36 -12.34
N ALA A 31 -41.04 -25.51 -13.64
CA ALA A 31 -41.48 -24.68 -14.75
C ALA A 31 -42.97 -24.83 -15.07
N SER A 32 -43.57 -23.76 -15.61
CA SER A 32 -44.67 -23.86 -16.57
C SER A 32 -44.64 -22.65 -17.52
N LEU A 33 -44.69 -22.95 -18.82
CA LEU A 33 -44.78 -22.01 -19.95
C LEU A 33 -46.23 -21.59 -20.17
N THR A 34 -46.45 -20.33 -20.58
CA THR A 34 -47.33 -19.91 -21.70
C THR A 34 -47.26 -18.39 -21.93
N ASP A 35 -46.64 -18.02 -23.05
CA ASP A 35 -47.04 -17.09 -24.12
C ASP A 35 -47.87 -15.80 -23.92
N THR A 36 -47.29 -14.71 -24.49
CA THR A 36 -47.86 -13.54 -25.25
C THR A 36 -48.90 -12.63 -24.56
N VAL A 37 -48.85 -11.28 -24.55
CA VAL A 37 -48.78 -10.28 -25.64
C VAL A 37 -48.47 -8.87 -25.06
N ASP A 38 -47.57 -8.14 -25.73
CA ASP A 38 -47.49 -6.69 -25.99
C ASP A 38 -48.07 -5.66 -25.00
N SER A 39 -47.20 -4.81 -24.42
CA SER A 39 -47.54 -3.42 -24.10
C SER A 39 -46.27 -2.59 -23.85
N ALA A 40 -46.08 -1.61 -24.72
CA ALA A 40 -45.08 -0.56 -24.62
C ALA A 40 -45.22 0.21 -23.29
N ASN A 41 -44.13 0.29 -22.54
CA ASN A 41 -43.93 1.37 -21.57
C ASN A 41 -42.44 1.66 -21.43
N ALA A 42 -42.07 2.90 -21.72
CA ALA A 42 -40.73 3.43 -21.53
C ALA A 42 -40.39 3.47 -20.04
N VAL A 43 -39.34 2.76 -19.63
CA VAL A 43 -38.67 2.97 -18.34
C VAL A 43 -37.16 2.91 -18.53
N LEU A 44 -36.54 3.86 -17.85
CA LEU A 44 -35.15 4.28 -17.83
C LEU A 44 -34.18 3.17 -17.37
N ALA A 45 -32.94 3.31 -17.84
CA ALA A 45 -31.70 2.86 -17.24
C ALA A 45 -31.53 1.36 -17.00
N ASP A 46 -30.77 0.72 -17.88
CA ASP A 46 -29.83 -0.32 -17.47
C ASP A 46 -28.67 -0.36 -18.47
N THR A 47 -27.77 0.62 -18.37
CA THR A 47 -26.42 0.41 -18.90
C THR A 47 -25.74 -0.50 -17.90
N ALA A 48 -25.97 -1.79 -18.09
CA ALA A 48 -25.27 -2.86 -17.42
C ALA A 48 -23.78 -2.50 -17.44
N ALA A 49 -23.24 -2.27 -16.24
CA ALA A 49 -21.81 -2.19 -16.02
C ALA A 49 -21.24 -3.50 -16.55
N ALA A 50 -20.64 -3.43 -17.73
CA ALA A 50 -19.90 -4.54 -18.30
C ALA A 50 -18.85 -4.92 -17.27
N ASP A 51 -18.96 -6.15 -16.76
CA ASP A 51 -17.92 -6.84 -16.03
C ASP A 51 -16.62 -6.67 -16.80
N ALA A 52 -15.76 -5.77 -16.30
CA ALA A 52 -14.47 -5.53 -16.89
C ALA A 52 -13.65 -6.81 -16.70
N GLU A 53 -13.31 -7.45 -17.82
CA GLU A 53 -12.25 -8.45 -17.95
C GLU A 53 -11.07 -8.12 -17.03
N PRO A 54 -10.35 -9.12 -16.48
CA PRO A 54 -9.27 -8.88 -15.55
C PRO A 54 -8.17 -8.07 -16.26
N THR A 55 -8.17 -6.75 -16.01
CA THR A 55 -7.11 -5.85 -16.43
C THR A 55 -5.80 -6.45 -15.95
N ASP A 56 -4.81 -6.57 -16.86
CA ASP A 56 -3.45 -6.99 -16.51
C ASP A 56 -3.05 -6.26 -15.22
N PRO A 57 -2.76 -6.98 -14.11
CA PRO A 57 -2.53 -6.37 -12.82
C PRO A 57 -1.38 -5.36 -12.87
N ILE A 58 -0.42 -5.52 -13.79
CA ILE A 58 0.66 -4.56 -14.01
C ILE A 58 0.15 -3.26 -14.63
N VAL A 59 -0.73 -3.33 -15.61
CA VAL A 59 -1.35 -2.15 -16.25
C VAL A 59 -2.20 -1.41 -15.23
N PHE A 60 -2.98 -2.13 -14.44
CA PHE A 60 -3.79 -1.54 -13.37
C PHE A 60 -2.93 -0.80 -12.32
N ILE A 61 -1.85 -1.44 -11.85
CA ILE A 61 -0.91 -0.79 -10.91
C ILE A 61 -0.28 0.45 -11.53
N ARG A 62 0.11 0.42 -12.81
CA ARG A 62 0.68 1.59 -13.49
C ARG A 62 -0.30 2.75 -13.54
N GLN A 63 -1.56 2.49 -13.84
CA GLN A 63 -2.59 3.52 -13.84
C GLN A 63 -2.72 4.17 -12.46
N ILE A 64 -2.80 3.39 -11.39
CA ILE A 64 -2.88 3.94 -10.02
C ILE A 64 -1.64 4.77 -9.69
N VAL A 65 -0.44 4.29 -10.04
CA VAL A 65 0.81 5.02 -9.77
C VAL A 65 0.86 6.33 -10.56
N GLU A 66 0.39 6.35 -11.80
CA GLU A 66 0.28 7.56 -12.62
C GLU A 66 -0.73 8.54 -12.02
N ASP A 67 -1.91 8.06 -11.64
CA ASP A 67 -2.96 8.87 -11.01
C ASP A 67 -2.44 9.50 -9.71
N ILE A 68 -1.77 8.75 -8.84
CA ILE A 68 -1.18 9.25 -7.59
C ILE A 68 -0.12 10.33 -7.85
N ASN A 69 0.72 10.16 -8.88
CA ASN A 69 1.80 11.09 -9.18
C ASN A 69 1.34 12.38 -9.88
N THR A 70 0.16 12.37 -10.49
CA THR A 70 -0.40 13.51 -11.25
C THR A 70 -1.53 14.22 -10.52
N SER A 71 -2.19 13.54 -9.58
CA SER A 71 -3.28 14.12 -8.78
C SER A 71 -2.75 15.04 -7.67
N PRO A 72 -3.50 16.09 -7.31
CA PRO A 72 -3.20 16.87 -6.11
C PRO A 72 -3.31 16.01 -4.85
N THR A 73 -2.30 16.07 -3.99
CA THR A 73 -2.26 15.37 -2.70
C THR A 73 -1.84 16.32 -1.59
N GLU A 74 -2.38 16.15 -0.39
CA GLU A 74 -1.83 16.79 0.79
C GLU A 74 -0.51 16.12 1.16
N LYS A 75 0.49 16.91 1.55
CA LYS A 75 1.83 16.40 1.90
C LYS A 75 2.18 16.69 3.35
N LYS A 76 2.58 15.66 4.09
CA LYS A 76 3.21 15.79 5.41
C LYS A 76 4.69 15.43 5.32
N HIS A 77 5.54 16.36 5.72
CA HIS A 77 6.99 16.23 5.63
C HIS A 77 7.61 15.97 7.01
N PHE A 78 8.57 15.06 7.06
CA PHE A 78 9.45 14.84 8.20
C PHE A 78 10.90 14.86 7.75
N GLU A 79 11.75 15.45 8.59
CA GLU A 79 13.19 15.50 8.39
C GLU A 79 13.86 15.21 9.73
N PHE A 80 14.83 14.30 9.73
CA PHE A 80 15.52 13.87 10.95
C PHE A 80 16.89 13.27 10.60
N MET A 81 17.76 13.15 11.60
CA MET A 81 19.06 12.51 11.46
C MET A 81 18.97 11.02 11.85
N CYS A 82 19.48 10.15 10.97
CA CYS A 82 20.03 8.85 11.37
C CYS A 82 21.56 8.99 11.36
N ASP A 83 22.27 8.23 10.51
CA ASP A 83 23.67 8.49 10.17
C ASP A 83 23.80 9.75 9.29
N GLU A 84 22.82 9.96 8.43
CA GLU A 84 22.71 11.10 7.50
C GLU A 84 21.35 11.78 7.65
N GLN A 85 21.23 12.98 7.07
CA GLN A 85 19.96 13.69 7.04
C GLN A 85 18.97 12.96 6.13
N MET A 86 17.92 12.40 6.73
CA MET A 86 16.85 11.70 6.04
C MET A 86 15.59 12.54 5.95
N LYS A 87 14.86 12.36 4.85
CA LYS A 87 13.57 13.03 4.61
C LYS A 87 12.50 12.00 4.29
N VAL A 88 11.32 12.17 4.88
CA VAL A 88 10.16 11.33 4.62
C VAL A 88 8.95 12.20 4.30
N ASP A 89 8.41 12.04 3.10
CA ASP A 89 7.19 12.69 2.66
C ASP A 89 6.04 11.68 2.60
N TYR A 90 4.95 11.98 3.29
CA TYR A 90 3.69 11.26 3.23
C TYR A 90 2.72 12.04 2.35
N TYR A 91 2.13 11.37 1.36
CA TYR A 91 1.16 11.95 0.43
C TYR A 91 -0.21 11.37 0.70
N TYR A 92 -1.20 12.25 0.85
CA TYR A 92 -2.56 11.91 1.22
C TYR A 92 -3.54 12.29 0.11
N SER A 93 -4.49 11.38 -0.13
CA SER A 93 -5.69 11.61 -0.94
C SER A 93 -6.89 11.14 -0.13
N ASP A 94 -7.91 11.99 0.01
CA ASP A 94 -9.10 11.73 0.84
C ASP A 94 -8.77 11.20 2.25
N ASN A 95 -7.82 11.85 2.92
CA ASN A 95 -7.30 11.49 4.25
C ASN A 95 -6.68 10.07 4.35
N ARG A 96 -6.34 9.45 3.21
CA ARG A 96 -5.64 8.16 3.16
C ARG A 96 -4.23 8.35 2.62
N ILE A 97 -3.26 7.64 3.19
CA ILE A 97 -1.89 7.62 2.66
C ILE A 97 -1.90 6.83 1.35
N VAL A 98 -1.54 7.49 0.25
CA VAL A 98 -1.44 6.86 -1.08
C VAL A 98 0.01 6.66 -1.51
N LYS A 99 0.93 7.45 -0.97
CA LYS A 99 2.36 7.33 -1.23
C LYS A 99 3.20 7.74 -0.01
N ILE A 100 4.31 7.06 0.18
CA ILE A 100 5.37 7.46 1.11
C ILE A 100 6.68 7.49 0.34
N SER A 101 7.37 8.62 0.37
CA SER A 101 8.71 8.79 -0.19
C SER A 101 9.72 8.88 0.94
N VAL A 102 10.75 8.03 0.91
CA VAL A 102 11.89 8.04 1.84
C VAL A 102 13.13 8.41 1.04
N ASP A 103 13.72 9.56 1.36
CA ASP A 103 15.03 9.98 0.88
C ASP A 103 16.04 9.72 1.99
N TYR A 104 16.97 8.79 1.74
CA TYR A 104 18.01 8.41 2.69
C TYR A 104 19.19 9.38 2.70
N GLY A 105 19.20 10.37 1.80
CA GLY A 105 20.36 11.20 1.53
C GLY A 105 21.50 10.37 0.94
N THR A 106 22.73 10.84 1.14
CA THR A 106 23.95 10.18 0.69
C THR A 106 24.56 9.39 1.84
N VAL A 107 24.29 8.09 1.92
CA VAL A 107 24.88 7.20 2.93
C VAL A 107 26.23 6.68 2.41
N GLY A 108 27.31 7.25 2.92
CA GLY A 108 28.66 6.99 2.40
C GLY A 108 28.86 7.60 1.01
N ASP A 109 29.15 6.76 0.00
CA ASP A 109 29.31 7.19 -1.41
C ASP A 109 28.05 6.95 -2.26
N VAL A 110 26.92 6.63 -1.63
CA VAL A 110 25.68 6.22 -2.31
C VAL A 110 24.49 7.04 -1.84
N TYR A 111 23.87 7.75 -2.77
CA TYR A 111 22.55 8.31 -2.62
C TYR A 111 21.49 7.21 -2.79
N ALA A 112 20.48 7.19 -1.92
CA ALA A 112 19.37 6.24 -2.02
C ALA A 112 18.01 6.88 -1.75
N LYS A 113 17.00 6.45 -2.52
CA LYS A 113 15.61 6.86 -2.34
C LYS A 113 14.68 5.66 -2.55
N GLU A 114 13.62 5.58 -1.76
CA GLU A 114 12.54 4.61 -1.92
C GLU A 114 11.18 5.31 -1.95
N ASP A 115 10.28 4.88 -2.85
CA ASP A 115 8.89 5.29 -2.88
C ASP A 115 7.98 4.06 -2.73
N TYR A 116 7.00 4.13 -1.83
CA TYR A 116 5.98 3.11 -1.60
C TYR A 116 4.62 3.66 -1.99
N TYR A 117 3.86 2.90 -2.78
CA TYR A 117 2.53 3.30 -3.26
C TYR A 117 1.49 2.31 -2.76
N TYR A 118 0.35 2.84 -2.33
CA TYR A 118 -0.70 2.08 -1.67
C TYR A 118 -2.02 2.21 -2.41
N SER A 119 -2.80 1.13 -2.43
CA SER A 119 -4.19 1.16 -2.88
C SER A 119 -5.09 1.91 -1.89
N ALA A 120 -6.34 2.15 -2.26
CA ALA A 120 -7.33 2.78 -1.39
C ALA A 120 -7.57 2.00 -0.07
N GLU A 121 -7.35 0.69 -0.09
CA GLU A 121 -7.43 -0.19 1.09
C GLU A 121 -6.15 -0.19 1.94
N GLY A 122 -5.14 0.61 1.57
CA GLY A 122 -3.86 0.68 2.27
C GLY A 122 -2.94 -0.50 1.98
N LYS A 123 -3.15 -1.24 0.88
CA LYS A 123 -2.27 -2.33 0.45
C LYS A 123 -1.15 -1.82 -0.42
N LEU A 124 0.08 -2.29 -0.17
CA LEU A 124 1.23 -1.96 -1.00
C LEU A 124 1.04 -2.56 -2.41
N ILE A 125 1.08 -1.71 -3.43
CA ILE A 125 0.86 -2.10 -4.83
C ILE A 125 2.10 -1.88 -5.70
N PHE A 126 2.95 -0.93 -5.33
CA PHE A 126 4.16 -0.62 -6.08
C PHE A 126 5.25 -0.09 -5.16
N MET A 127 6.48 -0.48 -5.47
CA MET A 127 7.68 0.05 -4.82
C MET A 127 8.69 0.44 -5.89
N TYR A 128 9.21 1.66 -5.77
CA TYR A 128 10.32 2.15 -6.56
C TYR A 128 11.52 2.38 -5.63
N GLU A 129 12.68 1.90 -6.04
CA GLU A 129 13.93 2.18 -5.33
C GLU A 129 14.94 2.72 -6.34
N PHE A 130 15.71 3.72 -5.91
CA PHE A 130 16.76 4.34 -6.69
C PHE A 130 18.03 4.40 -5.85
N THR A 131 19.15 4.02 -6.46
CA THR A 131 20.47 4.22 -5.87
C THR A 131 21.39 4.85 -6.90
N GLU A 132 22.13 5.88 -6.50
CA GLU A 132 23.15 6.52 -7.31
C GLU A 132 24.43 6.67 -6.50
N GLY A 133 25.53 6.11 -6.99
CA GLY A 133 26.79 6.20 -6.27
C GLY A 133 27.86 5.28 -6.81
N GLY A 134 29.04 5.38 -6.22
CA GLY A 134 30.23 4.65 -6.63
C GLY A 134 31.48 5.29 -6.08
N PRO A 135 32.63 4.62 -6.17
CA PRO A 135 33.90 5.19 -5.72
C PRO A 135 34.16 6.53 -6.42
N ALA A 136 34.85 7.44 -5.72
CA ALA A 136 35.24 8.76 -6.23
C ALA A 136 36.24 8.66 -7.40
N CYS A 137 35.75 8.26 -8.56
CA CYS A 137 36.47 8.26 -9.83
C CYS A 137 35.56 8.69 -10.99
N GLU A 138 36.17 9.27 -12.01
CA GLU A 138 35.46 9.73 -13.20
C GLU A 138 34.77 8.53 -13.90
N GLY A 139 33.46 8.64 -14.14
CA GLY A 139 32.66 7.60 -14.80
C GLY A 139 32.30 6.39 -13.92
N CYS A 140 32.65 6.39 -12.63
CA CYS A 140 32.38 5.28 -11.72
C CYS A 140 31.02 5.31 -11.03
N ILE A 141 30.26 6.40 -11.20
CA ILE A 141 28.92 6.57 -10.62
C ILE A 141 27.97 5.61 -11.34
N LYS A 142 27.45 4.64 -10.60
CA LYS A 142 26.41 3.72 -11.06
C LYS A 142 25.06 4.21 -10.59
N LYS A 143 24.07 4.08 -11.48
CA LYS A 143 22.67 4.29 -11.15
C LYS A 143 21.96 2.96 -11.27
N HIS A 144 21.14 2.64 -10.28
CA HIS A 144 20.26 1.49 -10.34
C HIS A 144 18.84 1.91 -9.98
N GLU A 145 17.90 1.44 -10.79
CA GLU A 145 16.48 1.56 -10.56
C GLU A 145 15.88 0.18 -10.32
N TYR A 146 15.07 0.06 -9.27
CA TYR A 146 14.35 -1.15 -8.96
C TYR A 146 12.86 -0.86 -8.89
N ARG A 147 12.05 -1.73 -9.50
CA ARG A 147 10.59 -1.60 -9.53
C ARG A 147 9.95 -2.92 -9.15
N SER A 148 9.13 -2.90 -8.10
CA SER A 148 8.37 -4.07 -7.66
C SER A 148 6.88 -3.79 -7.85
N TYR A 149 6.23 -4.57 -8.70
CA TYR A 149 4.78 -4.59 -8.85
C TYR A 149 4.22 -5.66 -7.92
N ILE A 150 3.27 -5.29 -7.05
CA ILE A 150 2.88 -6.08 -5.90
C ILE A 150 1.38 -6.30 -5.93
N GLN A 151 0.96 -7.54 -5.73
CA GLN A 151 -0.45 -7.93 -5.58
C GLN A 151 -0.56 -8.99 -4.50
N ASN A 152 -1.55 -8.85 -3.61
CA ASN A 152 -1.75 -9.75 -2.47
C ASN A 152 -0.46 -9.95 -1.65
N ASP A 153 0.23 -8.85 -1.38
CA ASP A 153 1.46 -8.82 -0.59
C ASP A 153 2.63 -9.64 -1.20
N LYS A 154 2.56 -9.96 -2.50
CA LYS A 154 3.60 -10.68 -3.26
C LYS A 154 4.01 -9.92 -4.51
N VAL A 155 5.30 -9.96 -4.83
CA VAL A 155 5.81 -9.37 -6.07
C VAL A 155 5.36 -10.22 -7.26
N ILE A 156 4.62 -9.62 -8.18
CA ILE A 156 4.16 -10.24 -9.43
C ILE A 156 5.05 -9.88 -10.62
N LYS A 157 5.82 -8.80 -10.52
CA LYS A 157 6.86 -8.44 -11.49
C LYS A 157 7.94 -7.60 -10.81
N TYR A 158 9.19 -7.92 -11.09
CA TYR A 158 10.35 -7.20 -10.58
C TYR A 158 11.24 -6.76 -11.74
N LEU A 159 11.61 -5.48 -11.76
CA LEU A 159 12.52 -4.93 -12.74
C LEU A 159 13.74 -4.33 -12.05
N LYS A 160 14.92 -4.60 -12.60
CA LYS A 160 16.16 -3.88 -12.35
C LYS A 160 16.59 -3.21 -13.64
N ASP A 161 16.77 -1.90 -13.62
CA ASP A 161 17.21 -1.12 -14.77
C ASP A 161 16.33 -1.40 -16.03
N LYS A 162 15.02 -1.54 -15.80
CA LYS A 162 13.96 -1.87 -16.79
C LYS A 162 14.01 -3.30 -17.35
N VAL A 163 14.93 -4.13 -16.88
CA VAL A 163 15.04 -5.56 -17.25
C VAL A 163 14.41 -6.41 -16.16
N GLU A 164 13.67 -7.44 -16.56
CA GLU A 164 13.06 -8.37 -15.61
C GLU A 164 14.12 -9.23 -14.93
N GLU A 165 14.09 -9.26 -13.59
CA GLU A 165 15.04 -10.02 -12.77
C GLU A 165 14.32 -10.73 -11.62
N LYS A 166 15.06 -11.56 -10.89
CA LYS A 166 14.56 -12.16 -9.65
C LYS A 166 14.38 -11.10 -8.58
N CYS A 167 13.21 -11.07 -7.94
CA CYS A 167 12.94 -10.18 -6.81
C CYS A 167 13.94 -10.38 -5.66
N ARG A 168 14.45 -9.26 -5.12
CA ARG A 168 15.27 -9.25 -3.88
C ARG A 168 14.43 -9.49 -2.64
N MET A 169 13.23 -8.90 -2.62
CA MET A 169 12.20 -9.12 -1.61
C MET A 169 10.89 -9.42 -2.35
N CYS A 170 10.37 -10.63 -2.17
CA CYS A 170 9.29 -11.16 -2.99
C CYS A 170 7.93 -11.17 -2.28
N ALA A 171 7.91 -10.92 -0.98
CA ALA A 171 6.71 -10.90 -0.17
C ALA A 171 6.82 -9.85 0.94
N PHE A 172 5.68 -9.27 1.29
CA PHE A 172 5.56 -8.24 2.31
C PHE A 172 4.62 -8.74 3.40
N ALA A 173 4.94 -8.39 4.64
CA ALA A 173 4.09 -8.70 5.79
C ALA A 173 3.81 -7.41 6.56
N SER A 174 2.77 -7.41 7.40
CA SER A 174 2.42 -6.26 8.24
C SER A 174 3.58 -5.73 9.08
N GLY A 175 4.55 -6.58 9.43
CA GLY A 175 5.77 -6.20 10.15
C GLY A 175 6.89 -5.59 9.30
N SER A 176 6.74 -5.53 7.97
CA SER A 176 7.72 -4.92 7.06
C SER A 176 7.77 -3.40 7.23
N LYS A 177 8.90 -2.79 6.84
CA LYS A 177 9.13 -1.33 6.90
C LYS A 177 8.00 -0.57 6.20
N GLN A 178 7.62 -1.03 5.01
CA GLN A 178 6.59 -0.45 4.15
C GLN A 178 5.24 -0.36 4.85
N TYR A 179 4.87 -1.37 5.64
CA TYR A 179 3.61 -1.36 6.37
C TYR A 179 3.69 -0.64 7.72
N LYS A 180 4.83 -0.71 8.41
CA LYS A 180 5.04 0.03 9.67
C LYS A 180 4.93 1.53 9.48
N LEU A 181 5.46 2.06 8.37
CA LEU A 181 5.40 3.49 8.07
C LEU A 181 3.97 4.02 7.93
N LEU A 182 2.99 3.23 7.46
CA LEU A 182 1.58 3.64 7.41
C LEU A 182 1.00 4.03 8.79
N SER A 183 1.57 3.48 9.87
CA SER A 183 1.12 3.74 11.23
C SER A 183 1.92 4.83 11.96
N ALA A 184 3.01 5.30 11.38
CA ALA A 184 3.88 6.31 11.98
C ALA A 184 3.27 7.71 11.83
N LYS A 185 3.08 8.42 12.94
CA LYS A 185 2.34 9.70 12.97
C LYS A 185 3.22 10.90 13.27
N ASP A 186 4.43 10.68 13.75
CA ASP A 186 5.37 11.68 14.25
C ASP A 186 6.81 11.31 13.87
N VAL A 187 7.74 12.24 14.10
CA VAL A 187 9.14 12.06 13.72
C VAL A 187 9.78 10.91 14.49
N GLU A 188 9.43 10.76 15.77
CA GLU A 188 9.96 9.75 16.66
C GLU A 188 9.62 8.33 16.19
N SER A 189 8.36 8.08 15.80
CA SER A 189 7.93 6.79 15.26
C SER A 189 8.53 6.50 13.89
N VAL A 190 8.69 7.51 13.02
CA VAL A 190 9.37 7.35 11.73
C VAL A 190 10.85 7.01 11.93
N ASN A 191 11.53 7.74 12.82
CA ASN A 191 12.94 7.52 13.18
C ASN A 191 13.15 6.10 13.72
N ALA A 192 12.30 5.63 14.65
CA ALA A 192 12.40 4.29 15.22
C ALA A 192 12.20 3.15 14.19
N ILE A 193 11.55 3.43 13.07
CA ILE A 193 11.38 2.47 11.97
C ILE A 193 12.59 2.48 11.04
N LEU A 194 13.17 3.66 10.76
CA LEU A 194 14.17 3.85 9.72
C LEU A 194 15.63 3.86 10.21
N CYS A 195 15.92 4.33 11.42
CA CYS A 195 17.28 4.44 11.97
C CYS A 195 17.67 3.18 12.79
N ARG A 196 17.92 2.04 12.14
CA ARG A 196 18.28 0.78 12.81
C ARG A 196 19.72 0.36 12.57
#